data_AF-A0A934BBK8-F1
#
_entry.id   AF-A0A934BBK8-F1
#
_cell.length_a   1.000
_cell.length_b   1.000
_cell.length_c   1.000
_cell.angle_alpha   90.00
_cell.angle_beta   90.00
_cell.angle_gamma   90.00
#
_symmetry.space_group_name_H-M   'P 1'
#
loop_
_entity.id
_entity.type
_entity.pdbx_description
1 polymer ?
#
loop_
_entity_poly.entity_id
_entity_poly.type
_entity_poly.pdbx_seq_one_letter_code
_entity_poly.pdbx_strand_id
1 'polypeptide(L)'
;MNNLYETKQSRLTVKSPIHIGSVDQKYTPFDYIYNEQYVYPVSEERLSRLLSKERLIDAYTTPLAGMGIDSDSKNSYSKTGLP
;
A
#
# COMPACT_ATOMS: atom_id res chain seq x y z
N MET A 1 36.40 -30.76 16.44
CA MET A 1 35.21 -29.89 16.52
C MET A 1 34.22 -30.39 15.47
N ASN A 2 33.20 -31.15 15.88
CA ASN A 2 32.18 -31.66 14.96
C ASN A 2 31.14 -30.58 14.75
N ASN A 3 31.06 -30.03 13.53
CA ASN A 3 29.99 -29.10 13.17
C ASN A 3 28.69 -29.89 13.04
N LEU A 4 27.77 -29.67 14.00
CA LEU A 4 26.50 -30.41 14.14
C LEU A 4 25.48 -30.10 13.03
N TYR A 5 25.78 -29.11 12.18
CA TYR A 5 24.85 -28.60 11.17
C TYR A 5 25.55 -28.37 9.83
N GLU A 6 24.80 -28.59 8.76
CA GLU A 6 25.18 -28.31 7.37
C GLU A 6 24.35 -27.12 6.85
N THR A 7 24.99 -26.21 6.12
CA THR A 7 24.29 -25.11 5.45
C THR A 7 24.00 -25.50 4.01
N LYS A 8 22.74 -25.34 3.58
CA LYS A 8 22.33 -25.56 2.19
C LYS A 8 21.75 -24.30 1.60
N GLN A 9 22.19 -23.96 0.39
CA GLN A 9 21.66 -22.85 -0.39
C GLN A 9 20.84 -23.40 -1.56
N SER A 10 19.70 -22.77 -1.83
CA SER A 10 18.79 -23.16 -2.90
C SER A 10 18.46 -21.94 -3.76
N ARG A 11 18.38 -22.15 -5.08
CA ARG A 11 17.99 -21.11 -6.04
C ARG A 11 16.53 -21.31 -6.44
N LEU A 12 15.73 -20.27 -6.26
CA LEU A 12 14.34 -20.21 -6.75
C LEU A 12 14.29 -19.53 -8.11
N THR A 13 13.49 -20.08 -9.03
CA THR A 13 13.21 -19.47 -10.34
C THR A 13 11.70 -19.26 -10.47
N VAL A 14 11.29 -18.03 -10.73
CA VAL A 14 9.88 -17.66 -10.87
C VAL A 14 9.35 -18.12 -12.23
N LYS A 15 8.22 -18.84 -12.25
CA LYS A 15 7.55 -19.34 -13.48
C LYS A 15 6.15 -18.77 -13.68
N SER A 16 5.60 -18.11 -12.67
CA SER A 16 4.29 -17.49 -12.64
C SER A 16 4.33 -16.28 -11.71
N PRO A 17 3.35 -15.36 -11.74
CA PRO A 17 3.25 -14.30 -10.75
C PRO A 17 3.26 -14.88 -9.33
N ILE A 18 4.07 -14.27 -8.45
CA ILE A 18 4.16 -14.64 -7.03
C ILE A 18 3.80 -13.39 -6.23
N HIS A 19 2.82 -13.53 -5.34
CA HIS A 19 2.50 -12.54 -4.33
C HIS A 19 2.74 -13.16 -2.96
N ILE A 20 3.67 -12.60 -2.20
CA ILE A 20 3.88 -12.93 -0.78
C ILE A 20 3.35 -11.72 0.00
N GLY A 21 2.09 -11.81 0.43
CA GLY A 21 1.41 -10.72 1.14
C GLY A 21 1.82 -10.63 2.61
N SER A 22 1.46 -9.50 3.23
CA SER A 22 1.42 -9.31 4.69
C SER A 22 -0.05 -9.11 5.13
N VAL A 23 -0.34 -9.27 6.41
CA VAL A 23 -1.72 -9.32 6.96
C VAL A 23 -2.52 -8.03 6.69
N ASP A 24 -1.86 -6.86 6.63
CA ASP A 24 -2.51 -5.54 6.60
C ASP A 24 -2.18 -4.69 5.34
N GLN A 25 -2.22 -5.25 4.13
CA GLN A 25 -1.83 -4.50 2.92
C GLN A 25 -2.95 -4.38 1.87
N LYS A 26 -4.07 -3.77 2.25
CA LYS A 26 -5.01 -3.27 1.23
C LYS A 26 -4.60 -1.85 0.83
N TYR A 27 -4.04 -1.72 -0.37
CA TYR A 27 -3.71 -0.42 -0.94
C TYR A 27 -4.97 0.45 -1.07
N THR A 28 -4.86 1.68 -0.59
CA THR A 28 -5.86 2.74 -0.73
C THR A 28 -5.53 3.60 -1.95
N PRO A 29 -6.48 4.37 -2.49
CA PRO A 29 -6.21 5.32 -3.59
C PRO A 29 -5.23 6.44 -3.25
N PHE A 30 -4.84 6.57 -1.99
CA PHE A 30 -3.83 7.52 -1.55
C PHE A 30 -2.41 6.94 -1.58
N ASP A 31 -2.30 5.63 -1.82
CA ASP A 31 -1.02 4.92 -1.87
C ASP A 31 -0.45 4.81 -3.29
N TYR A 32 -1.25 5.13 -4.32
CA TYR A 32 -0.79 5.07 -5.70
C TYR A 32 -1.51 6.06 -6.63
N ILE A 33 -0.83 6.40 -7.73
CA ILE A 33 -1.39 7.12 -8.87
C ILE A 33 -1.42 6.15 -10.06
N TYR A 34 -2.58 6.06 -10.71
CA TYR A 34 -2.73 5.29 -11.94
C TYR A 34 -2.50 6.20 -13.15
N ASN A 35 -1.64 5.79 -14.08
CA ASN A 35 -1.49 6.44 -15.37
C ASN A 35 -1.31 5.40 -16.47
N GLU A 36 -2.30 5.30 -17.35
CA GLU A 36 -2.40 4.36 -18.47
C GLU A 36 -2.22 2.89 -18.09
N GLN A 37 -1.00 2.36 -18.13
CA GLN A 37 -0.67 0.95 -17.84
C GLN A 37 0.19 0.82 -16.58
N TYR A 38 0.52 1.94 -15.93
CA TYR A 38 1.45 1.99 -14.82
C TYR A 38 0.76 2.42 -13.53
N VAL A 39 1.17 1.77 -12.45
CA VAL A 39 0.80 2.10 -11.07
C VAL A 39 2.02 2.69 -10.40
N TYR A 40 1.94 3.96 -10.03
CA TYR A 40 3.01 4.69 -9.35
C TYR A 40 2.72 4.72 -7.86
N PRO A 41 3.47 3.99 -7.02
CA PRO A 41 3.31 4.11 -5.57
C PRO A 41 3.71 5.52 -5.14
N VAL A 42 2.90 6.12 -4.27
CA VAL A 42 3.14 7.46 -3.73
C VAL A 42 3.08 7.44 -2.21
N SER A 43 3.84 8.33 -1.60
CA SER A 43 3.72 8.60 -0.18
C SER A 43 2.55 9.56 0.03
N GLU A 44 1.58 9.15 0.85
CA GLU A 44 0.44 9.99 1.24
C GLU A 44 0.87 11.35 1.79
N GLU A 45 1.93 11.40 2.60
CA GLU A 45 2.47 12.65 3.14
C GLU A 45 2.97 13.58 2.03
N ARG A 46 3.68 13.04 1.03
CA ARG A 46 4.19 13.83 -0.09
C ARG A 46 3.06 14.28 -1.01
N LEU A 47 2.09 13.39 -1.24
CA LEU A 47 0.92 13.67 -2.06
C LEU A 47 0.06 14.78 -1.43
N SER A 48 -0.26 14.67 -0.14
CA SER A 48 -1.06 15.69 0.58
C SER A 48 -0.40 17.06 0.58
N ARG A 49 0.92 17.13 0.79
CA ARG A 49 1.68 18.39 0.69
C ARG A 49 1.62 19.01 -0.70
N LEU A 50 1.76 18.19 -1.75
CA LEU A 50 1.67 18.66 -3.14
C LEU A 50 0.26 19.17 -3.44
N LEU A 51 -0.78 18.39 -3.14
CA LEU A 51 -2.17 18.77 -3.38
C LEU A 51 -2.56 20.04 -2.62
N SER A 52 -2.09 20.20 -1.39
CA SER A 52 -2.32 21.42 -0.60
C SER A 52 -1.64 22.63 -1.24
N LYS A 53 -0.35 22.49 -1.61
CA LYS A 53 0.42 23.57 -2.24
C LYS A 53 -0.23 24.05 -3.54
N GLU A 54 -0.71 23.12 -4.37
CA GLU A 54 -1.31 23.43 -5.67
C GLU A 54 -2.83 23.70 -5.61
N ARG A 55 -3.44 23.67 -4.41
CA ARG A 55 -4.90 23.83 -4.20
C ARG A 55 -5.75 22.81 -4.97
N LEU A 56 -5.27 21.57 -5.06
CA LEU A 56 -5.87 20.47 -5.80
C LEU A 56 -6.59 19.44 -4.91
N ILE A 57 -6.69 19.68 -3.60
CA ILE A 57 -7.27 18.71 -2.65
C ILE A 57 -8.67 18.29 -3.09
N ASP A 58 -9.58 19.26 -3.29
CA ASP A 58 -10.98 18.96 -3.64
C ASP A 58 -11.11 18.29 -5.01
N ALA A 59 -10.29 18.73 -5.97
CA ALA A 59 -10.25 18.14 -7.30
C ALA A 59 -9.77 16.68 -7.27
N TYR A 60 -8.89 16.33 -6.34
CA TYR A 60 -8.38 14.98 -6.15
C TYR A 60 -9.36 14.09 -5.38
N THR A 61 -10.04 14.61 -4.35
CA THR A 61 -10.90 13.81 -3.46
C THR A 61 -12.33 13.64 -3.97
N THR A 62 -12.87 14.60 -4.72
CA THR A 62 -14.26 14.55 -5.22
C THR A 62 -14.53 13.31 -6.10
N PRO A 63 -13.65 12.94 -7.04
CA PRO A 63 -13.84 11.71 -7.83
C PRO A 63 -13.76 10.43 -6.98
N LEU A 64 -12.96 10.45 -5.90
CA LEU A 64 -12.79 9.30 -5.01
C LEU A 64 -14.04 9.05 -4.15
N ALA A 65 -14.75 10.11 -3.73
CA ALA A 65 -16.01 10.01 -3.00
C ALA A 65 -17.12 9.34 -3.84
N GLY A 66 -17.14 9.58 -5.16
CA GLY A 66 -18.06 8.93 -6.10
C GLY A 66 -17.78 7.44 -6.35
N MET A 67 -16.60 6.94 -5.97
CA MET A 67 -16.20 5.54 -6.09
C MET A 67 -16.56 4.69 -4.86
N GLY A 68 -17.29 5.24 -3.88
CA GLY A 68 -17.66 4.53 -2.65
C GLY A 68 -16.47 4.29 -1.71
N ILE A 69 -15.45 5.15 -1.81
CA ILE A 69 -14.28 5.10 -0.95
C ILE A 69 -14.54 6.04 0.21
N ASP A 70 -15.07 5.47 1.29
CA ASP A 70 -15.31 6.21 2.51
C ASP A 70 -13.97 6.76 3.01
N SER A 71 -13.84 8.08 3.03
CA SER A 71 -12.71 8.79 3.64
C SER A 71 -12.53 8.45 5.13
N ASP A 72 -13.53 7.81 5.74
CA ASP A 72 -13.54 7.28 7.12
C ASP A 72 -13.02 5.84 7.25
N SER A 73 -12.63 5.16 6.16
CA SER A 73 -12.07 3.80 6.22
C SER A 73 -10.74 3.70 7.00
N LYS A 74 -10.14 4.83 7.40
CA LYS A 74 -9.02 4.87 8.33
C LYS A 74 -9.41 4.81 9.81
N ASN A 75 -10.70 4.97 10.14
CA ASN A 75 -11.19 4.95 11.53
C ASN A 75 -11.56 3.54 12.04
N SER A 76 -11.40 2.49 11.23
CA SER A 76 -11.59 1.10 11.66
C SER A 76 -10.37 0.49 12.38
N TYR A 77 -9.26 1.22 12.51
CA TYR A 77 -8.03 0.73 13.16
C TYR A 77 -7.85 1.19 14.62
N SER A 78 -8.89 1.68 15.30
CA SER A 78 -8.82 2.04 16.72
C SER A 78 -9.86 1.35 17.63
N LYS A 79 -10.33 0.14 17.29
CA LYS A 79 -11.25 -0.63 18.16
C LYS A 79 -10.89 -2.10 18.36
N THR A 80 -9.60 -2.44 18.35
CA THR A 80 -9.12 -3.63 19.07
C THR A 80 -7.91 -3.24 19.90
N GLY A 81 -8.16 -2.41 20.92
CA GLY A 81 -7.45 -2.64 22.16
C GLY A 81 -7.85 -4.02 22.67
N LEU A 82 -6.87 -4.84 23.03
CA LEU A 82 -6.86 -5.81 24.13
C LEU A 82 -5.57 -6.64 24.04
N PRO A 83 -4.96 -7.04 25.18
CA PRO A 83 -5.47 -6.96 26.55
C PRO A 83 -5.14 -5.64 27.27
#